data_AF-A0A6J6ZW73-F1
#
_entry.id   AF-A0A6J6ZW73-F1
#
_cell.length_a   1.000
_cell.length_b   1.000
_cell.length_c   1.000
_cell.angle_alpha   90.00
_cell.angle_beta   90.00
_cell.angle_gamma   90.00
#
_symmetry.space_group_name_H-M   'P 1'
#
loop_
_entity.id
_entity.type
_entity.pdbx_description
1 polymer ?
#
loop_
_entity_poly.entity_id
_entity_poly.type
_entity_poly.pdbx_seq_one_letter_code
_entity_poly.pdbx_strand_id
1 'polypeptide(L)'
;MVRLNTALKRIKNDVSPYTAFIQDKLVTWTAFWSTIPVSVITAVLFINPDKSNTEGLLTWTAIGLLSHASMAPFVHHLNKKGSRRTHFLMAFFLGALRGVVLNLIAPLFFVADPLPIYVRALNSGFAFLYYFVIISIIQGVWGKFEKDLREFLLVFASANSLTSGSTETTDIDDSERQDAIARLGKLLEDSISQESDGLTLRQQAQAIDRVIAKNIRPKSSQRWKTAELVWPQIHPWRVIKNSFFETKSPVMVVIIMILPLSILGGFSRASFFNALLLQIFAILMIFLICDFADRITHKFNQGIGFNNLLYLLLYIFLQSPIIYYSNYLLNLSSYPSLQNMVQIQVGTMAVAIALVVTGTMILSVYNSREEALIQLRKFLPEDKLQDILAAGQISNEQSDYAQYLHAEVQSQLTASKLLLLKAAESDFTAMSTETTRQVLARLELLKTPYEKKVARIPKVRLEELTQTWRGLTRIKMDLPPELETVSKNGEIISQLIEESVINAIRHGKAKNVKVTVWIEGDICKIEVQDDGKLKSTKKPGLGSTLFQVFAPDWKLKTNDAGTLATMSTPF
;
A
#
# COMPACT_ATOMS: atom_id res chain seq x y z
N MET A 1 41.56 18.10 6.12
CA MET A 1 40.76 17.06 5.43
C MET A 1 40.01 16.12 6.39
N VAL A 2 40.64 15.56 7.42
CA VAL A 2 39.99 14.58 8.34
C VAL A 2 38.71 15.12 9.02
N ARG A 3 38.74 16.34 9.59
CA ARG A 3 37.56 16.95 10.25
C ARG A 3 36.39 17.22 9.29
N LEU A 4 36.68 17.56 8.02
CA LEU A 4 35.65 17.80 7.00
C LEU A 4 34.98 16.48 6.59
N ASN A 5 35.76 15.41 6.44
CA ASN A 5 35.23 14.07 6.17
C ASN A 5 34.37 13.54 7.33
N THR A 6 34.76 13.78 8.59
CA THR A 6 33.94 13.39 9.75
C THR A 6 32.63 14.16 9.80
N ALA A 7 32.64 15.46 9.50
CA ALA A 7 31.43 16.29 9.44
C ALA A 7 30.48 15.86 8.30
N LEU A 8 31.01 15.61 7.10
CA LEU A 8 30.23 15.10 5.97
C LEU A 8 29.63 13.72 6.24
N LYS A 9 30.36 12.84 6.92
CA LYS A 9 29.87 11.51 7.32
C LYS A 9 28.75 11.61 8.35
N ARG A 10 28.83 12.56 9.29
CA ARG A 10 27.78 12.83 10.27
C ARG A 10 26.51 13.35 9.60
N ILE A 11 26.63 14.34 8.71
CA ILE A 11 25.49 14.87 7.93
C ILE A 11 24.85 13.77 7.08
N LYS A 12 25.66 12.92 6.43
CA LYS A 12 25.15 11.79 5.64
C LYS A 12 24.35 10.80 6.50
N ASN A 13 24.82 10.51 7.70
CA ASN A 13 24.11 9.63 8.64
C ASN A 13 22.79 10.26 9.12
N ASP A 14 22.80 11.56 9.41
CA ASP A 14 21.61 12.29 9.86
C ASP A 14 20.55 12.44 8.74
N VAL A 15 20.96 12.43 7.47
CA VAL A 15 20.08 12.52 6.29
C VAL A 15 19.62 11.15 5.78
N SER A 16 20.36 10.08 6.06
CA SER A 16 20.06 8.71 5.62
C SER A 16 18.60 8.29 5.88
N PRO A 17 18.02 8.51 7.08
CA PRO A 17 16.63 8.15 7.39
C PRO A 17 15.62 8.67 6.37
N TYR A 18 15.81 9.91 5.90
CA TYR A 18 14.89 10.56 4.97
C TYR A 18 15.04 10.05 3.54
N THR A 19 16.25 9.64 3.16
CA THR A 19 16.52 9.16 1.79
C THR A 19 16.15 7.69 1.57
N ALA A 20 16.10 6.90 2.64
CA ALA A 20 15.83 5.47 2.63
C ALA A 20 14.38 5.13 2.21
N PHE A 21 13.44 6.01 2.52
CA PHE A 21 12.01 5.83 2.25
C PHE A 21 11.51 6.50 0.98
N ILE A 22 12.33 7.30 0.31
CA ILE A 22 11.94 7.94 -0.95
C ILE A 22 11.76 6.85 -2.00
N GLN A 23 10.57 6.78 -2.58
CA GLN A 23 10.29 5.85 -3.66
C GLN A 23 11.01 6.26 -4.95
N ASP A 24 11.24 5.30 -5.84
CA ASP A 24 11.83 5.58 -7.14
C ASP A 24 10.91 6.44 -8.03
N LYS A 25 9.60 6.38 -7.79
CA LYS A 25 8.59 7.20 -8.44
C LYS A 25 8.06 8.24 -7.46
N LEU A 26 8.39 9.51 -7.68
CA LEU A 26 7.85 10.63 -6.91
C LEU A 26 6.57 11.18 -7.54
N VAL A 27 6.59 11.36 -8.86
CA VAL A 27 5.44 11.87 -9.63
C VAL A 27 4.46 10.75 -9.90
N THR A 28 3.46 10.60 -9.03
CA THR A 28 2.38 9.62 -9.14
C THR A 28 1.02 10.31 -9.11
N TRP A 29 -0.03 9.64 -9.60
CA TRP A 29 -1.40 10.13 -9.45
C TRP A 29 -1.78 10.32 -7.99
N THR A 30 -1.34 9.42 -7.11
CA THR A 30 -1.58 9.54 -5.67
C THR A 30 -0.96 10.83 -5.14
N ALA A 31 0.29 11.15 -5.48
CA ALA A 31 0.92 12.40 -5.07
C ALA A 31 0.24 13.65 -5.67
N PHE A 32 -0.20 13.58 -6.92
CA PHE A 32 -0.97 14.66 -7.55
C PHE A 32 -2.29 14.96 -6.83
N TRP A 33 -3.08 13.93 -6.50
CA TRP A 33 -4.35 14.13 -5.78
C TRP A 33 -4.12 14.60 -4.34
N SER A 34 -3.11 14.05 -3.66
CA SER A 34 -2.75 14.43 -2.28
C SER A 34 -2.25 15.87 -2.14
N THR A 35 -1.76 16.50 -3.21
CA THR A 35 -1.26 17.89 -3.19
C THR A 35 -2.32 18.94 -3.50
N ILE A 36 -3.55 18.57 -3.83
CA ILE A 36 -4.65 19.53 -4.09
C ILE A 36 -4.95 20.44 -2.89
N PRO A 37 -5.13 19.91 -1.65
CA PRO A 37 -5.44 20.75 -0.50
C PRO A 37 -4.32 21.78 -0.25
N VAL A 38 -3.07 21.36 -0.42
CA VAL A 38 -1.89 22.21 -0.31
C VAL A 38 -1.90 23.33 -1.36
N SER A 39 -2.25 23.02 -2.61
CA SER A 39 -2.38 24.02 -3.69
C SER A 39 -3.40 25.10 -3.33
N VAL A 40 -4.57 24.67 -2.85
CA VAL A 40 -5.67 25.58 -2.46
C VAL A 40 -5.28 26.42 -1.25
N ILE A 41 -4.78 25.79 -0.18
CA ILE A 41 -4.31 26.49 1.03
C ILE A 41 -3.24 27.52 0.68
N THR A 42 -2.30 27.16 -0.21
CA THR A 42 -1.25 28.07 -0.65
C THR A 42 -1.84 29.29 -1.38
N ALA A 43 -2.76 29.07 -2.32
CA ALA A 43 -3.39 30.17 -3.06
C ALA A 43 -4.21 31.09 -2.13
N VAL A 44 -5.01 30.50 -1.26
CA VAL A 44 -5.96 31.23 -0.40
C VAL A 44 -5.27 31.93 0.77
N LEU A 45 -4.33 31.27 1.46
CA LEU A 45 -3.72 31.82 2.68
C LEU A 45 -2.42 32.59 2.41
N PHE A 46 -1.70 32.30 1.33
CA PHE A 46 -0.37 32.88 1.10
C PHE A 46 -0.29 33.79 -0.12
N ILE A 47 -1.22 33.68 -1.08
CA ILE A 47 -1.21 34.49 -2.30
C ILE A 47 -2.31 35.55 -2.28
N ASN A 48 -3.52 35.20 -1.84
CA ASN A 48 -4.65 36.13 -1.79
C ASN A 48 -4.30 37.40 -0.96
N PRO A 49 -4.26 38.59 -1.57
CA PRO A 49 -4.04 39.83 -0.85
C PRO A 49 -5.24 40.26 0.01
N ASP A 50 -6.47 39.91 -0.39
CA ASP A 50 -7.71 40.27 0.29
C ASP A 50 -8.41 39.04 0.89
N LYS A 51 -7.96 38.64 2.07
CA LYS A 51 -8.47 37.44 2.78
C LYS A 51 -9.80 37.65 3.49
N SER A 52 -10.25 38.89 3.63
CA SER A 52 -11.52 39.26 4.28
C SER A 52 -12.72 39.16 3.34
N ASN A 53 -12.49 39.18 2.02
CA ASN A 53 -13.55 39.09 1.02
C ASN A 53 -13.85 37.62 0.66
N THR A 54 -15.09 37.18 0.85
CA THR A 54 -15.55 35.83 0.50
C THR A 54 -15.44 35.54 -0.99
N GLU A 55 -15.67 36.55 -1.84
CA GLU A 55 -15.47 36.44 -3.29
C GLU A 55 -14.00 36.21 -3.64
N GLY A 56 -13.08 36.92 -2.97
CA GLY A 56 -11.64 36.72 -3.11
C GLY A 56 -11.19 35.31 -2.72
N LEU A 57 -11.75 34.74 -1.65
CA LEU A 57 -11.46 33.36 -1.22
C LEU A 57 -11.89 32.33 -2.29
N LEU A 58 -13.08 32.49 -2.88
CA LEU A 58 -13.58 31.62 -3.94
C LEU A 58 -12.74 31.73 -5.21
N THR A 59 -12.41 32.96 -5.61
CA THR A 59 -11.57 33.24 -6.79
C THR A 59 -10.19 32.61 -6.65
N TRP A 60 -9.50 32.79 -5.52
CA TRP A 60 -8.19 32.19 -5.30
C TRP A 60 -8.24 30.67 -5.12
N THR A 61 -9.37 30.12 -4.65
CA THR A 61 -9.62 28.68 -4.66
C THR A 61 -9.70 28.14 -6.10
N ALA A 62 -10.47 28.80 -6.97
CA ALA A 62 -10.60 28.43 -8.37
C ALA A 62 -9.25 28.52 -9.11
N ILE A 63 -8.50 29.61 -8.93
CA ILE A 63 -7.14 29.78 -9.47
C ILE A 63 -6.21 28.66 -8.96
N GLY A 64 -6.28 28.33 -7.67
CA GLY A 64 -5.50 27.25 -7.06
C GLY A 64 -5.78 25.87 -7.68
N LEU A 65 -7.05 25.58 -7.98
CA LEU A 65 -7.47 24.33 -8.63
C LEU A 65 -7.11 24.29 -10.11
N LEU A 66 -7.36 25.36 -10.87
CA LEU A 66 -7.03 25.44 -12.30
C LEU A 66 -5.52 25.35 -12.54
N SER A 67 -4.73 26.08 -11.75
CA SER A 67 -3.27 25.97 -11.81
C SER A 67 -2.78 24.57 -11.44
N HIS A 68 -3.41 23.90 -10.48
CA HIS A 68 -3.07 22.51 -10.14
C HIS A 68 -3.38 21.54 -11.28
N ALA A 69 -4.55 21.69 -11.91
CA ALA A 69 -4.99 20.86 -13.04
C ALA A 69 -4.02 20.91 -14.22
N SER A 70 -3.29 22.01 -14.41
CA SER A 70 -2.26 22.14 -15.47
C SER A 70 -1.15 21.09 -15.40
N MET A 71 -0.89 20.51 -14.22
CA MET A 71 0.11 19.46 -14.05
C MET A 71 -0.37 18.08 -14.54
N ALA A 72 -1.69 17.86 -14.67
CA ALA A 72 -2.28 16.54 -14.90
C ALA A 72 -1.81 15.83 -16.19
N PRO A 73 -1.68 16.51 -17.36
CA PRO A 73 -1.20 15.86 -18.59
C PRO A 73 0.22 15.29 -18.43
N PHE A 74 1.07 16.04 -17.73
CA PHE A 74 2.45 15.65 -17.47
C PHE A 74 2.53 14.52 -16.44
N VAL A 75 1.72 14.57 -15.38
CA VAL A 75 1.60 13.47 -14.41
C VAL A 75 1.17 12.18 -15.11
N HIS A 76 0.21 12.24 -16.05
CA HIS A 76 -0.22 11.06 -16.82
C HIS A 76 0.94 10.42 -17.59
N HIS A 77 1.75 11.24 -18.27
CA HIS A 77 2.86 10.75 -19.08
C HIS A 77 3.99 10.18 -18.21
N LEU A 78 4.33 10.86 -17.11
CA LEU A 78 5.51 10.56 -16.31
C LEU A 78 5.29 9.51 -15.25
N ASN A 79 4.06 9.27 -14.82
CA ASN A 79 3.74 8.17 -13.91
C ASN A 79 4.17 6.79 -14.46
N LYS A 80 4.31 6.68 -15.79
CA LYS A 80 4.66 5.43 -16.49
C LYS A 80 6.15 5.27 -16.81
N LYS A 81 6.97 6.33 -16.75
CA LYS A 81 8.36 6.31 -17.25
C LYS A 81 9.27 7.22 -16.42
N GLY A 82 10.50 6.79 -16.18
CA GLY A 82 11.58 7.65 -15.67
C GLY A 82 12.37 7.05 -14.52
N SER A 83 13.64 7.46 -14.42
CA SER A 83 14.49 7.16 -13.26
C SER A 83 14.14 8.07 -12.06
N ARG A 84 14.55 7.69 -10.85
CA ARG A 84 14.35 8.51 -9.64
C ARG A 84 14.82 9.96 -9.81
N ARG A 85 15.96 10.18 -10.47
CA ARG A 85 16.46 11.54 -10.78
C ARG A 85 15.52 12.33 -11.69
N THR A 86 14.93 11.65 -12.67
CA THR A 86 13.96 12.26 -13.60
C THR A 86 12.69 12.68 -12.86
N HIS A 87 12.18 11.83 -11.95
CA HIS A 87 11.02 12.16 -11.12
C HIS A 87 11.30 13.33 -10.15
N PHE A 88 12.50 13.41 -9.59
CA PHE A 88 12.93 14.56 -8.76
C PHE A 88 12.92 15.86 -9.54
N LEU A 89 13.57 15.89 -10.71
CA LEU A 89 13.59 17.07 -11.58
C LEU A 89 12.17 17.45 -12.01
N MET A 90 11.34 16.47 -12.37
CA MET A 90 10.00 16.79 -12.82
C MET A 90 9.09 17.27 -11.69
N ALA A 91 9.21 16.75 -10.46
CA ALA A 91 8.43 17.28 -9.34
C ALA A 91 8.63 18.80 -9.17
N PHE A 92 9.87 19.27 -9.35
CA PHE A 92 10.18 20.71 -9.39
C PHE A 92 9.53 21.41 -10.60
N PHE A 93 9.72 20.90 -11.82
CA PHE A 93 9.17 21.55 -13.02
C PHE A 93 7.64 21.58 -13.06
N LEU A 94 6.96 20.56 -12.52
CA LEU A 94 5.50 20.55 -12.36
C LEU A 94 5.04 21.65 -11.40
N GLY A 95 5.73 21.79 -10.26
CA GLY A 95 5.48 22.88 -9.33
C GLY A 95 5.70 24.25 -9.97
N ALA A 96 6.76 24.40 -10.77
CA ALA A 96 7.07 25.63 -11.48
C ALA A 96 6.00 25.96 -12.55
N LEU A 97 5.59 24.96 -13.35
CA LEU A 97 4.49 25.08 -14.31
C LEU A 97 3.22 25.55 -13.61
N ARG A 98 2.85 24.94 -12.49
CA ARG A 98 1.70 25.36 -11.69
C ARG A 98 1.81 26.83 -11.27
N GLY A 99 3.01 27.26 -10.83
CA GLY A 99 3.27 28.66 -10.46
C GLY A 99 3.10 29.63 -11.62
N VAL A 100 3.64 29.28 -12.79
CA VAL A 100 3.49 30.06 -14.04
C VAL A 100 2.01 30.18 -14.41
N VAL A 101 1.28 29.07 -14.45
CA VAL A 101 -0.13 29.04 -14.82
C VAL A 101 -0.98 29.85 -13.83
N LEU A 102 -0.69 29.75 -12.52
CA LEU A 102 -1.36 30.56 -11.50
C LEU A 102 -1.21 32.06 -11.77
N ASN A 103 0.02 32.51 -12.08
CA ASN A 103 0.31 33.91 -12.36
C ASN A 103 -0.38 34.40 -13.65
N LEU A 104 -0.41 33.56 -14.69
CA LEU A 104 -1.04 33.89 -15.98
C LEU A 104 -2.57 33.89 -15.95
N ILE A 105 -3.17 33.03 -15.12
CA ILE A 105 -4.63 32.94 -15.00
C ILE A 105 -5.19 34.00 -14.06
N ALA A 106 -4.44 34.46 -13.05
CA ALA A 106 -4.91 35.46 -12.09
C ALA A 106 -5.54 36.72 -12.75
N PRO A 107 -4.93 37.34 -13.79
CA PRO A 107 -5.54 38.47 -14.50
C PRO A 107 -6.89 38.18 -15.16
N LEU A 108 -7.16 36.93 -15.56
CA LEU A 108 -8.47 36.54 -16.14
C LEU A 108 -9.60 36.61 -15.12
N PHE A 109 -9.27 36.58 -13.83
CA PHE A 109 -10.19 36.74 -12.71
C PHE A 109 -10.16 38.16 -12.12
N PHE A 110 -9.59 39.14 -12.85
CA PHE A 110 -9.44 40.52 -12.40
C PHE A 110 -8.65 40.68 -11.08
N VAL A 111 -7.77 39.71 -10.78
CA VAL A 111 -6.86 39.76 -9.62
C VAL A 111 -5.41 39.72 -10.08
N ALA A 112 -4.51 40.32 -9.29
CA ALA A 112 -3.09 40.30 -9.57
C ALA A 112 -2.36 39.42 -8.55
N ASP A 113 -1.45 38.58 -9.05
CA ASP A 113 -0.47 37.91 -8.20
C ASP A 113 0.56 38.96 -7.71
N PRO A 114 0.83 39.04 -6.38
CA PRO A 114 1.78 40.00 -5.83
C PRO A 114 3.24 39.73 -6.24
N LEU A 115 3.55 38.56 -6.83
CA LEU A 115 4.90 38.18 -7.22
C LEU A 115 5.08 38.14 -8.75
N PRO A 116 6.27 38.51 -9.25
CA PRO A 116 6.64 38.27 -10.64
C PRO A 116 6.61 36.78 -10.99
N ILE A 117 6.29 36.47 -12.25
CA ILE A 117 6.11 35.11 -12.75
C ILE A 117 7.29 34.18 -12.46
N TYR A 118 8.53 34.67 -12.57
CA TYR A 118 9.74 33.87 -12.32
C TYR A 118 9.92 33.53 -10.83
N VAL A 119 9.65 34.47 -9.92
CA VAL A 119 9.69 34.23 -8.47
C VAL A 119 8.57 33.26 -8.08
N ARG A 120 7.38 33.42 -8.65
CA ARG A 120 6.23 32.53 -8.43
C ARG A 120 6.52 31.10 -8.90
N ALA A 121 7.11 30.96 -10.09
CA ALA A 121 7.51 29.67 -10.65
C ALA A 121 8.54 28.97 -9.76
N LEU A 122 9.61 29.66 -9.34
CA LEU A 122 10.64 29.09 -8.49
C LEU A 122 10.09 28.66 -7.12
N ASN A 123 9.32 29.54 -6.46
CA ASN A 123 8.74 29.25 -5.14
C ASN A 123 7.78 28.04 -5.20
N SER A 124 6.89 28.03 -6.21
CA SER A 124 5.97 26.90 -6.42
C SER A 124 6.71 25.61 -6.81
N GLY A 125 7.79 25.70 -7.58
CA GLY A 125 8.65 24.57 -7.95
C GLY A 125 9.29 23.90 -6.74
N PHE A 126 9.94 24.67 -5.86
CA PHE A 126 10.51 24.13 -4.63
C PHE A 126 9.44 23.60 -3.68
N ALA A 127 8.36 24.35 -3.43
CA ALA A 127 7.30 23.92 -2.53
C ALA A 127 6.75 22.55 -2.94
N PHE A 128 6.34 22.38 -4.20
CA PHE A 128 5.81 21.11 -4.67
C PHE A 128 6.87 20.02 -4.73
N LEU A 129 8.13 20.31 -5.05
CA LEU A 129 9.21 19.33 -4.92
C LEU A 129 9.23 18.71 -3.50
N TYR A 130 9.20 19.54 -2.45
CA TYR A 130 9.15 19.04 -1.07
C TYR A 130 7.88 18.23 -0.80
N TYR A 131 6.72 18.69 -1.22
CA TYR A 131 5.47 17.96 -1.00
C TYR A 131 5.45 16.59 -1.72
N PHE A 132 5.93 16.52 -2.97
CA PHE A 132 6.07 15.26 -3.70
C PHE A 132 7.06 14.31 -3.02
N VAL A 133 8.19 14.82 -2.51
CA VAL A 133 9.15 14.04 -1.72
C VAL A 133 8.51 13.51 -0.44
N ILE A 134 7.80 14.36 0.31
CA ILE A 134 7.12 13.97 1.56
C ILE A 134 6.08 12.88 1.29
N ILE A 135 5.24 13.05 0.26
CA ILE A 135 4.21 12.05 -0.07
C ILE A 135 4.86 10.74 -0.52
N SER A 136 5.95 10.81 -1.29
CA SER A 136 6.72 9.64 -1.68
C SER A 136 7.29 8.90 -0.45
N ILE A 137 7.84 9.64 0.51
CA ILE A 137 8.35 9.06 1.77
C ILE A 137 7.22 8.41 2.57
N ILE A 138 6.06 9.08 2.71
CA ILE A 138 4.91 8.51 3.41
C ILE A 138 4.50 7.20 2.73
N GLN A 139 4.36 7.17 1.41
CA GLN A 139 4.03 5.95 0.67
C GLN A 139 5.10 4.86 0.85
N GLY A 140 6.39 5.22 0.87
CA GLY A 140 7.49 4.30 1.11
C GLY A 140 7.49 3.72 2.53
N VAL A 141 7.24 4.56 3.53
CA VAL A 141 7.13 4.16 4.94
C VAL A 141 6.09 3.07 5.14
N TRP A 142 4.90 3.26 4.57
CA TRP A 142 3.77 2.34 4.77
C TRP A 142 3.91 1.07 3.92
N GLY A 143 4.28 1.18 2.64
CA GLY A 143 4.33 0.03 1.74
C GLY A 143 5.62 -0.81 1.79
N LYS A 144 6.77 -0.18 2.09
CA LYS A 144 8.07 -0.87 2.05
C LYS A 144 8.40 -1.61 3.35
N PHE A 145 7.95 -1.10 4.49
CA PHE A 145 8.19 -1.73 5.78
C PHE A 145 7.56 -3.13 5.87
N GLU A 146 6.29 -3.25 5.49
CA GLU A 146 5.57 -4.52 5.50
C GLU A 146 6.23 -5.55 4.58
N LYS A 147 6.66 -5.10 3.39
CA LYS A 147 7.37 -5.95 2.43
C LYS A 147 8.73 -6.41 2.95
N ASP A 148 9.55 -5.50 3.46
CA ASP A 148 10.90 -5.80 3.97
C ASP A 148 10.84 -6.73 5.20
N LEU A 149 9.85 -6.54 6.08
CA LEU A 149 9.61 -7.41 7.23
C LEU A 149 9.17 -8.81 6.79
N ARG A 150 8.26 -8.90 5.82
CA ARG A 150 7.79 -10.17 5.27
C ARG A 150 8.92 -10.95 4.60
N GLU A 151 9.75 -10.29 3.80
CA GLU A 151 10.90 -10.91 3.14
C GLU A 151 11.92 -11.43 4.14
N PHE A 152 12.25 -10.63 5.17
CA PHE A 152 13.15 -11.05 6.23
C PHE A 152 12.64 -12.31 6.95
N LEU A 153 11.37 -12.33 7.35
CA LEU A 153 10.77 -13.45 8.06
C LEU A 153 10.66 -14.70 7.17
N LEU A 154 10.35 -14.54 5.88
CA LEU A 154 10.32 -15.66 4.92
C LEU A 154 11.71 -16.28 4.71
N VAL A 155 12.75 -15.46 4.56
CA VAL A 155 14.14 -15.94 4.43
C VAL A 155 14.56 -16.69 5.69
N PHE A 156 14.27 -16.13 6.87
CA PHE A 156 14.62 -16.76 8.14
C PHE A 156 13.86 -18.08 8.39
N ALA A 157 12.56 -18.11 8.11
CA ALA A 157 11.74 -19.30 8.20
C ALA A 157 12.24 -20.40 7.24
N SER A 158 12.59 -20.03 6.00
CA SER A 158 13.12 -20.98 5.01
C SER A 158 14.48 -21.55 5.41
N ALA A 159 15.36 -20.73 6.01
CA ALA A 159 16.68 -21.15 6.49
C ALA A 159 16.58 -22.11 7.67
N ASN A 160 15.65 -21.87 8.61
CA ASN A 160 15.42 -22.77 9.74
C ASN A 160 14.60 -24.03 9.38
N SER A 161 13.73 -23.98 8.36
CA SER A 161 13.03 -25.19 7.88
C SER A 161 13.96 -26.20 7.20
N LEU A 162 15.14 -25.77 6.74
CA LEU A 162 16.15 -26.66 6.16
C LEU A 162 17.01 -27.35 7.26
N THR A 163 17.05 -26.80 8.48
CA THR A 163 17.85 -27.33 9.60
C THR A 163 17.02 -28.12 10.62
N SER A 164 15.70 -27.90 10.68
CA SER A 164 14.79 -28.64 11.56
C SER A 164 14.13 -29.81 10.84
N GLY A 165 14.87 -30.92 10.73
CA GLY A 165 14.31 -32.24 10.44
C GLY A 165 13.56 -32.80 11.66
N SER A 166 12.38 -32.26 11.97
CA SER A 166 11.38 -32.90 12.83
C SER A 166 10.07 -32.14 12.74
N THR A 167 9.17 -32.63 11.90
CA THR A 167 7.80 -32.13 11.71
C THR A 167 6.96 -32.48 12.95
N GLU A 168 6.86 -31.57 13.92
CA GLU A 168 5.65 -31.49 14.72
C GLU A 168 4.63 -30.71 13.89
N THR A 169 3.87 -31.42 13.06
CA THR A 169 2.68 -30.87 12.41
C THR A 169 1.68 -30.57 13.50
N THR A 170 1.36 -29.28 13.74
CA THR A 170 0.18 -28.93 14.52
C THR A 170 -1.04 -29.53 13.82
N ASP A 171 -1.69 -30.50 14.46
CA ASP A 171 -2.80 -31.24 13.88
C ASP A 171 -3.97 -30.28 13.65
N ILE A 172 -4.22 -29.90 12.40
CA ILE A 172 -5.30 -28.96 12.06
C ILE A 172 -6.61 -29.71 12.22
N ASP A 173 -7.43 -29.31 13.20
CA ASP A 173 -8.75 -29.88 13.40
C ASP A 173 -9.66 -29.66 12.16
N ASP A 174 -9.74 -30.69 11.32
CA ASP A 174 -10.52 -30.77 10.08
C ASP A 174 -11.84 -31.55 10.27
N SER A 175 -12.13 -31.99 11.49
CA SER A 175 -13.25 -32.88 11.82
C SER A 175 -14.61 -32.34 11.36
N GLU A 176 -14.89 -31.06 11.62
CA GLU A 176 -16.18 -30.44 11.28
C GLU A 176 -16.40 -30.34 9.76
N ARG A 177 -15.33 -30.20 8.97
CA ARG A 177 -15.41 -30.22 7.49
C ARG A 177 -15.72 -31.65 7.01
N GLN A 178 -15.02 -32.64 7.55
CA GLN A 178 -15.25 -34.05 7.25
C GLN A 178 -16.69 -34.46 7.60
N ASP A 179 -17.17 -34.07 8.77
CA ASP A 179 -18.56 -34.31 9.21
C ASP A 179 -19.58 -33.67 8.26
N ALA A 180 -19.34 -32.44 7.82
CA ALA A 180 -20.25 -31.75 6.90
C ALA A 180 -20.30 -32.44 5.52
N ILE A 181 -19.15 -32.89 5.01
CA ILE A 181 -19.05 -33.61 3.73
C ILE A 181 -19.63 -35.03 3.86
N ALA A 182 -19.41 -35.72 4.98
CA ALA A 182 -19.98 -37.03 5.26
C ALA A 182 -21.50 -36.99 5.36
N ARG A 183 -22.06 -36.00 6.07
CA ARG A 183 -23.51 -35.77 6.12
C ARG A 183 -24.08 -35.46 4.74
N LEU A 184 -23.39 -34.65 3.95
CA LEU A 184 -23.79 -34.36 2.57
C LEU A 184 -23.78 -35.61 1.69
N GLY A 185 -22.72 -36.42 1.76
CA GLY A 185 -22.60 -37.69 1.03
C GLY A 185 -23.77 -38.62 1.37
N LYS A 186 -24.05 -38.81 2.66
CA LYS A 186 -25.18 -39.64 3.12
C LYS A 186 -26.53 -39.13 2.60
N LEU A 187 -26.78 -37.82 2.66
CA LEU A 187 -28.02 -37.24 2.12
C LEU A 187 -28.18 -37.47 0.61
N LEU A 188 -27.09 -37.45 -0.15
CA LEU A 188 -27.12 -37.71 -1.59
C LEU A 188 -27.29 -39.21 -1.90
N GLU A 189 -26.68 -40.09 -1.11
CA GLU A 189 -26.80 -41.54 -1.24
C GLU A 189 -28.23 -42.03 -0.90
N ASP A 190 -28.81 -41.51 0.18
CA ASP A 190 -30.21 -41.77 0.56
C ASP A 190 -31.18 -41.33 -0.54
N SER A 191 -30.87 -40.22 -1.24
CA SER A 191 -31.70 -39.71 -2.34
C SER A 191 -31.69 -40.57 -3.60
N ILE A 192 -30.64 -41.38 -3.82
CA ILE A 192 -30.60 -42.36 -4.91
C ILE A 192 -31.36 -43.63 -4.52
N SER A 193 -31.34 -43.99 -3.24
CA SER A 193 -31.91 -45.25 -2.74
C SER A 193 -33.44 -45.22 -2.63
N GLN A 194 -34.04 -44.03 -2.50
CA GLN A 194 -35.49 -43.82 -2.43
C GLN A 194 -36.02 -43.24 -3.75
N GLU A 195 -36.21 -44.07 -4.78
CA GLU A 195 -36.60 -43.65 -6.15
C GLU A 195 -37.89 -42.78 -6.25
N SER A 196 -38.79 -42.80 -5.25
CA SER A 196 -40.05 -42.03 -5.29
C SER A 196 -40.11 -40.81 -4.36
N ASP A 197 -39.21 -40.70 -3.36
CA ASP A 197 -39.23 -39.64 -2.32
C ASP A 197 -37.87 -38.95 -2.12
N GLY A 198 -36.89 -39.26 -2.99
CA GLY A 198 -35.55 -38.71 -2.96
C GLY A 198 -35.46 -37.23 -3.39
N LEU A 199 -34.39 -36.56 -2.93
CA LEU A 199 -34.07 -35.18 -3.30
C LEU A 199 -33.88 -35.02 -4.81
N THR A 200 -34.59 -34.04 -5.40
CA THR A 200 -34.36 -33.62 -6.80
C THR A 200 -32.94 -33.09 -6.99
N LEU A 201 -32.38 -33.19 -8.20
CA LEU A 201 -31.04 -32.67 -8.53
C LEU A 201 -30.84 -31.19 -8.15
N ARG A 202 -31.89 -30.37 -8.24
CA ARG A 202 -31.86 -28.96 -7.78
C ARG A 202 -31.76 -28.86 -6.26
N GLN A 203 -32.45 -29.72 -5.51
CA GLN A 203 -32.35 -29.76 -4.04
C GLN A 203 -30.99 -30.31 -3.59
N GLN A 204 -30.44 -31.30 -4.31
CA GLN A 204 -29.07 -31.79 -4.09
C GLN A 204 -28.03 -30.67 -4.31
N ALA A 205 -28.15 -29.91 -5.40
CA ALA A 205 -27.30 -28.74 -5.66
C ALA A 205 -27.43 -27.65 -4.57
N GLN A 206 -28.64 -27.45 -4.02
CA GLN A 206 -28.86 -26.55 -2.88
C GLN A 206 -28.23 -27.08 -1.58
N ALA A 207 -28.23 -28.40 -1.35
CA ALA A 207 -27.55 -29.01 -0.20
C ALA A 207 -26.04 -28.77 -0.24
N ILE A 208 -25.41 -28.92 -1.42
CA ILE A 208 -24.01 -28.56 -1.63
C ILE A 208 -23.76 -27.07 -1.34
N ASP A 209 -24.64 -26.18 -1.82
CA ASP A 209 -24.52 -24.74 -1.59
C ASP A 209 -24.59 -24.36 -0.10
N ARG A 210 -25.44 -25.05 0.67
CA ARG A 210 -25.54 -24.87 2.13
C ARG A 210 -24.24 -25.25 2.83
N VAL A 211 -23.60 -26.36 2.45
CA VAL A 211 -22.31 -26.78 3.01
C VAL A 211 -21.22 -25.76 2.68
N ILE A 212 -21.15 -25.27 1.43
CA ILE A 212 -20.20 -24.23 1.04
C ILE A 212 -20.41 -22.96 1.90
N ALA A 213 -21.67 -22.50 2.01
CA ALA A 213 -22.00 -21.25 2.69
C ALA A 213 -21.82 -21.30 4.21
N LYS A 214 -22.11 -22.45 4.84
CA LYS A 214 -22.12 -22.59 6.30
C LYS A 214 -20.80 -23.12 6.86
N ASN A 215 -20.11 -24.02 6.16
CA ASN A 215 -18.96 -24.74 6.71
C ASN A 215 -17.63 -24.35 6.03
N ILE A 216 -17.62 -24.09 4.72
CA ILE A 216 -16.37 -23.86 3.99
C ILE A 216 -15.97 -22.38 3.94
N ARG A 217 -16.86 -21.53 3.43
CA ARG A 217 -16.59 -20.09 3.20
C ARG A 217 -16.27 -19.29 4.47
N PRO A 218 -17.05 -19.38 5.57
CA PRO A 218 -16.75 -18.59 6.77
C PRO A 218 -15.45 -19.05 7.43
N LYS A 219 -15.16 -20.36 7.46
CA LYS A 219 -13.93 -20.91 8.02
C LYS A 219 -12.69 -20.49 7.25
N SER A 220 -12.72 -20.61 5.92
CA SER A 220 -11.62 -20.11 5.08
C SER A 220 -11.37 -18.62 5.33
N SER A 221 -12.42 -17.78 5.34
CA SER A 221 -12.26 -16.35 5.62
C SER A 221 -11.77 -16.05 7.04
N GLN A 222 -12.19 -16.81 8.04
CA GLN A 222 -11.76 -16.63 9.43
C GLN A 222 -10.29 -16.98 9.59
N ARG A 223 -9.85 -18.14 9.06
CA ARG A 223 -8.46 -18.58 9.14
C ARG A 223 -7.52 -17.65 8.37
N TRP A 224 -7.93 -17.13 7.21
CA TRP A 224 -7.18 -16.07 6.50
C TRP A 224 -7.00 -14.80 7.34
N LYS A 225 -8.05 -14.32 8.01
CA LYS A 225 -7.93 -13.17 8.92
C LYS A 225 -7.00 -13.47 10.08
N THR A 226 -7.09 -14.66 10.67
CA THR A 226 -6.19 -15.09 11.75
C THR A 226 -4.74 -15.15 11.27
N ALA A 227 -4.48 -15.62 10.05
CA ALA A 227 -3.15 -15.60 9.45
C ALA A 227 -2.62 -14.17 9.24
N GLU A 228 -3.48 -13.24 8.82
CA GLU A 228 -3.13 -11.82 8.60
C GLU A 228 -2.89 -11.06 9.93
N LEU A 229 -3.61 -11.40 11.00
CA LEU A 229 -3.53 -10.78 12.33
C LEU A 229 -2.23 -11.10 13.10
N VAL A 230 -1.47 -12.11 12.70
CA VAL A 230 -0.21 -12.51 13.37
C VAL A 230 0.99 -11.65 12.92
N TRP A 231 0.85 -10.88 11.83
CA TRP A 231 1.95 -10.07 11.30
C TRP A 231 2.07 -8.71 12.01
N PRO A 232 3.28 -8.24 12.37
CA PRO A 232 3.46 -6.95 13.05
C PRO A 232 3.04 -5.78 12.15
N GLN A 233 1.87 -5.19 12.41
CA GLN A 233 1.43 -3.98 11.72
C GLN A 233 1.95 -2.72 12.43
N ILE A 234 2.49 -1.77 11.66
CA ILE A 234 2.75 -0.41 12.17
C ILE A 234 1.40 0.29 12.34
N HIS A 235 1.02 0.62 13.57
CA HIS A 235 -0.17 1.44 13.80
C HIS A 235 0.14 2.93 13.59
N PRO A 236 -0.63 3.68 12.76
CA PRO A 236 -0.37 5.09 12.48
C PRO A 236 -0.34 5.96 13.73
N TRP A 237 -1.25 5.66 14.67
CA TRP A 237 -1.35 6.35 15.95
C TRP A 237 -0.13 6.13 16.86
N ARG A 238 0.48 4.94 16.79
CA ARG A 238 1.71 4.64 17.55
C ARG A 238 2.88 5.47 17.02
N VAL A 239 3.01 5.57 15.70
CA VAL A 239 4.03 6.42 15.07
C VAL A 239 3.86 7.88 15.47
N ILE A 240 2.63 8.42 15.41
CA ILE A 240 2.35 9.80 15.80
C ILE A 240 2.75 10.03 17.26
N LYS A 241 2.32 9.15 18.18
CA LYS A 241 2.67 9.23 19.60
C LYS A 241 4.20 9.20 19.80
N ASN A 242 4.88 8.22 19.21
CA ASN A 242 6.32 8.04 19.37
C ASN A 242 7.11 9.22 18.77
N SER A 243 6.60 9.85 17.73
CA SER A 243 7.19 11.05 17.13
C SER A 243 7.21 12.23 18.11
N PHE A 244 6.14 12.44 18.89
CA PHE A 244 6.08 13.55 19.84
C PHE A 244 6.85 13.26 21.12
N PHE A 245 6.81 12.04 21.64
CA PHE A 245 7.27 11.74 23.00
C PHE A 245 8.61 10.99 23.07
N GLU A 246 8.96 10.21 22.06
CA GLU A 246 10.09 9.27 22.11
C GLU A 246 11.19 9.62 21.09
N THR A 247 10.86 10.34 20.02
CA THR A 247 11.82 10.72 18.96
C THR A 247 12.23 12.18 19.11
N LYS A 248 13.53 12.45 19.20
CA LYS A 248 14.05 13.82 19.25
C LYS A 248 13.83 14.50 17.90
N SER A 249 13.20 15.67 17.90
CA SER A 249 12.90 16.38 16.66
C SER A 249 14.19 16.77 15.91
N PRO A 250 14.33 16.39 14.63
CA PRO A 250 15.52 16.61 13.83
C PRO A 250 15.51 18.02 13.21
N VAL A 251 15.28 19.02 14.06
CA VAL A 251 15.03 20.42 13.69
C VAL A 251 16.08 20.95 12.72
N MET A 252 17.37 20.78 13.02
CA MET A 252 18.45 21.28 12.18
C MET A 252 18.52 20.63 10.81
N VAL A 253 18.29 19.32 10.73
CA VAL A 253 18.29 18.61 9.46
C VAL A 253 17.15 19.12 8.59
N VAL A 254 15.96 19.27 9.16
CA VAL A 254 14.79 19.79 8.44
C VAL A 254 15.03 21.22 7.96
N ILE A 255 15.60 22.09 8.79
CA ILE A 255 15.89 23.49 8.41
C ILE A 255 16.88 23.57 7.25
N ILE A 256 17.95 22.78 7.30
CA ILE A 256 18.92 22.70 6.20
C ILE A 256 18.22 22.21 4.92
N MET A 257 17.34 21.22 5.04
CA MET A 257 16.57 20.73 3.89
C MET A 257 15.66 21.79 3.28
N ILE A 258 14.99 22.63 4.09
CA ILE A 258 14.03 23.65 3.61
C ILE A 258 14.68 24.99 3.26
N LEU A 259 15.99 25.14 3.47
CA LEU A 259 16.74 26.37 3.25
C LEU A 259 16.50 27.03 1.88
N PRO A 260 16.47 26.28 0.75
CA PRO A 260 16.17 26.88 -0.56
C PRO A 260 14.79 27.56 -0.60
N LEU A 261 13.78 26.93 0.02
CA LEU A 261 12.42 27.46 0.07
C LEU A 261 12.34 28.72 0.95
N SER A 262 13.00 28.71 2.12
CA SER A 262 12.96 29.85 3.05
C SER A 262 13.69 31.08 2.48
N ILE A 263 14.84 30.88 1.83
CA ILE A 263 15.60 31.94 1.17
C ILE A 263 14.79 32.59 0.04
N LEU A 264 14.16 31.78 -0.83
CA LEU A 264 13.32 32.28 -1.92
C LEU A 264 12.10 33.04 -1.39
N GLY A 265 11.52 32.57 -0.29
CA GLY A 265 10.46 33.28 0.44
C GLY A 265 10.93 34.66 0.92
N GLY A 266 12.17 34.76 1.41
CA GLY A 266 12.80 36.03 1.80
C GLY A 266 13.04 36.98 0.62
N PHE A 267 13.63 36.49 -0.48
CA PHE A 267 13.91 37.30 -1.68
C PHE A 267 12.67 37.88 -2.34
N SER A 268 11.52 37.23 -2.16
CA SER A 268 10.26 37.76 -2.69
C SER A 268 9.83 39.09 -2.04
N ARG A 269 10.43 39.49 -0.91
CA ARG A 269 10.00 40.66 -0.11
C ARG A 269 11.13 41.53 0.42
N ALA A 270 12.37 41.06 0.32
CA ALA A 270 13.56 41.76 0.80
C ALA A 270 14.65 41.72 -0.27
N SER A 271 15.60 42.66 -0.18
CA SER A 271 16.82 42.59 -0.99
C SER A 271 17.56 41.28 -0.70
N PHE A 272 18.40 40.84 -1.65
CA PHE A 272 19.19 39.62 -1.50
C PHE A 272 19.98 39.60 -0.17
N PHE A 273 20.66 40.72 0.14
CA PHE A 273 21.45 40.85 1.36
C PHE A 273 20.59 40.81 2.62
N ASN A 274 19.46 41.50 2.65
CA ASN A 274 18.58 41.55 3.82
C ASN A 274 17.93 40.18 4.09
N ALA A 275 17.49 39.49 3.04
CA ALA A 275 16.95 38.13 3.15
C ALA A 275 18.01 37.14 3.67
N LEU A 276 19.25 37.24 3.18
CA LEU A 276 20.35 36.42 3.66
C LEU A 276 20.66 36.69 5.14
N LEU A 277 20.69 37.96 5.54
CA LEU A 277 20.95 38.36 6.93
C LEU A 277 19.86 37.84 7.88
N LEU A 278 18.58 38.00 7.51
CA LEU A 278 17.45 37.45 8.27
C LEU A 278 17.52 35.92 8.36
N GLN A 279 17.91 35.24 7.28
CA GLN A 279 18.03 33.79 7.26
C GLN A 279 19.16 33.30 8.18
N ILE A 280 20.34 33.94 8.14
CA ILE A 280 21.47 33.61 9.03
C ILE A 280 21.06 33.83 10.48
N PHE A 281 20.43 34.96 10.78
CA PHE A 281 19.95 35.27 12.12
C PHE A 281 18.91 34.25 12.60
N ALA A 282 17.98 33.84 11.75
CA ALA A 282 16.99 32.81 12.07
C ALA A 282 17.63 31.45 12.36
N ILE A 283 18.61 31.01 11.57
CA ILE A 283 19.32 29.73 11.79
C ILE A 283 20.11 29.78 13.11
N LEU A 284 20.79 30.88 13.39
CA LEU A 284 21.55 31.07 14.63
C LEU A 284 20.63 31.05 15.86
N MET A 285 19.48 31.72 15.78
CA MET A 285 18.47 31.66 16.84
C MET A 285 17.94 30.25 17.08
N ILE A 286 17.69 29.48 16.01
CA ILE A 286 17.25 28.09 16.15
C ILE A 286 18.33 27.26 16.83
N PHE A 287 19.60 27.43 16.45
CA PHE A 287 20.71 26.75 17.10
C PHE A 287 20.77 27.02 18.60
N LEU A 288 20.68 28.29 18.99
CA LEU A 288 20.69 28.69 20.40
C LEU A 288 19.48 28.12 21.15
N ILE A 289 18.29 28.13 20.55
CA ILE A 289 17.07 27.58 21.15
C ILE A 289 17.18 26.06 21.34
N CYS A 290 17.67 25.33 20.33
CA CYS A 290 17.88 23.89 20.44
C CYS A 290 18.90 23.56 21.55
N ASP A 291 20.05 24.25 21.59
CA ASP A 291 21.06 24.05 22.62
C ASP A 291 20.54 24.38 24.02
N PHE A 292 19.78 25.47 24.15
CA PHE A 292 19.14 25.85 25.41
C PHE A 292 18.09 24.83 25.87
N ALA A 293 17.23 24.37 24.96
CA ALA A 293 16.23 23.35 25.26
C ALA A 293 16.87 22.04 25.71
N ASP A 294 17.98 21.63 25.06
CA ASP A 294 18.76 20.46 25.44
C ASP A 294 19.37 20.59 26.83
N ARG A 295 19.99 21.73 27.14
CA ARG A 295 20.57 22.00 28.47
C ARG A 295 19.52 21.97 29.58
N ILE A 296 18.36 22.58 29.37
CA ILE A 296 17.26 22.56 30.36
C ILE A 296 16.75 21.13 30.55
N THR A 297 16.47 20.43 29.46
CA THR A 297 15.96 19.05 29.52
C THR A 297 16.91 18.16 30.32
N HIS A 298 18.21 18.26 30.06
CA HIS A 298 19.24 17.52 30.79
C HIS A 298 19.33 17.94 32.25
N LYS A 299 19.30 19.25 32.55
CA LYS A 299 19.38 19.77 33.93
C LYS A 299 18.24 19.29 34.82
N PHE A 300 17.03 19.19 34.26
CA PHE A 300 15.84 18.76 35.00
C PHE A 300 15.54 17.25 34.84
N ASN A 301 16.43 16.50 34.19
CA ASN A 301 16.30 15.06 33.92
C ASN A 301 14.94 14.69 33.28
N GLN A 302 14.47 15.51 32.35
CA GLN A 302 13.19 15.33 31.67
C GLN A 302 13.33 14.49 30.39
N GLY A 303 12.24 13.88 29.95
CA GLY A 303 12.22 13.05 28.73
C GLY A 303 12.27 13.85 27.42
N ILE A 304 12.40 13.14 26.30
CA ILE A 304 12.46 13.72 24.94
C ILE A 304 11.19 14.51 24.58
N GLY A 305 10.01 14.04 25.01
CA GLY A 305 8.77 14.78 24.80
C GLY A 305 8.76 16.18 25.41
N PHE A 306 9.37 16.35 26.58
CA PHE A 306 9.53 17.67 27.20
C PHE A 306 10.47 18.56 26.38
N ASN A 307 11.57 18.01 25.87
CA ASN A 307 12.50 18.73 25.00
C ASN A 307 11.81 19.25 23.72
N ASN A 308 11.06 18.38 23.04
CA ASN A 308 10.30 18.73 21.84
C ASN A 308 9.27 19.84 22.11
N LEU A 309 8.54 19.73 23.23
CA LEU A 309 7.56 20.74 23.65
C LEU A 309 8.24 22.08 23.97
N LEU A 310 9.34 22.05 24.74
CA LEU A 310 10.10 23.25 25.10
C LEU A 310 10.65 23.95 23.85
N TYR A 311 11.20 23.18 22.91
CA TYR A 311 11.62 23.72 21.61
C TYR A 311 10.46 24.40 20.88
N LEU A 312 9.31 23.74 20.78
CA LEU A 312 8.13 24.29 20.09
C LEU A 312 7.66 25.61 20.74
N LEU A 313 7.63 25.65 22.07
CA LEU A 313 7.26 26.85 22.82
C LEU A 313 8.26 27.99 22.60
N LEU A 314 9.57 27.71 22.67
CA LEU A 314 10.61 28.72 22.39
C LEU A 314 10.57 29.19 20.93
N TYR A 315 10.28 28.31 19.98
CA TYR A 315 10.13 28.68 18.57
C TYR A 315 8.95 29.65 18.37
N ILE A 316 7.78 29.34 18.95
CA ILE A 316 6.55 30.13 18.81
C ILE A 316 6.64 31.45 19.58
N PHE A 317 7.04 31.41 20.85
CA PHE A 317 6.93 32.54 21.77
C PHE A 317 8.20 33.38 21.91
N LEU A 318 9.36 32.86 21.48
CA LEU A 318 10.63 33.60 21.55
C LEU A 318 11.15 33.94 20.16
N GLN A 319 11.39 32.93 19.31
CA GLN A 319 12.00 33.18 18.01
C GLN A 319 11.09 33.99 17.08
N SER A 320 9.84 33.58 16.90
CA SER A 320 8.95 34.22 15.94
C SER A 320 8.73 35.72 16.24
N PRO A 321 8.47 36.14 17.49
CA PRO A 321 8.40 37.57 17.85
C PRO A 321 9.72 38.32 17.67
N ILE A 322 10.87 37.71 17.97
CA ILE A 322 12.18 38.35 17.77
C ILE A 322 12.42 38.61 16.28
N ILE A 323 12.20 37.62 15.41
CA ILE A 323 12.36 37.79 13.96
C ILE A 323 11.42 38.87 13.43
N TYR A 324 10.16 38.87 13.88
CA TYR A 324 9.19 39.91 13.55
C TYR A 324 9.68 41.31 13.94
N TYR A 325 10.12 41.47 15.20
CA TYR A 325 10.55 42.76 15.72
C TYR A 325 11.85 43.24 15.06
N SER A 326 12.81 42.34 14.82
CA SER A 326 14.04 42.65 14.08
C SER A 326 13.73 43.11 12.65
N ASN A 327 12.78 42.46 11.96
CA ASN A 327 12.38 42.85 10.62
C ASN A 327 11.68 44.22 10.61
N TYR A 328 10.82 44.49 11.60
CA TYR A 328 10.15 45.77 11.78
C TYR A 328 11.12 46.92 12.09
N LEU A 329 12.00 46.74 13.07
CA LEU A 329 12.92 47.78 13.55
C LEU A 329 13.97 48.16 12.51
N LEU A 330 14.51 47.16 11.81
CA LEU A 330 15.57 47.34 10.82
C LEU A 330 15.02 47.57 9.40
N ASN A 331 13.70 47.54 9.23
CA ASN A 331 12.99 47.69 7.96
C ASN A 331 13.60 46.83 6.82
N LEU A 332 13.89 45.56 7.12
CA LEU A 332 14.66 44.69 6.23
C LEU A 332 13.85 44.16 5.04
N SER A 333 12.52 44.09 5.19
CA SER A 333 11.58 43.57 4.19
C SER A 333 10.42 44.54 3.96
N SER A 334 9.95 44.63 2.72
CA SER A 334 8.82 45.49 2.35
C SER A 334 7.48 44.75 2.52
N TYR A 335 6.63 45.23 3.43
CA TYR A 335 5.27 44.73 3.61
C TYR A 335 4.25 45.84 3.37
N PRO A 336 3.13 45.57 2.68
CA PRO A 336 2.06 46.54 2.47
C PRO A 336 1.39 47.04 3.77
N SER A 337 1.34 46.20 4.80
CA SER A 337 0.73 46.53 6.09
C SER A 337 1.32 45.69 7.22
N LEU A 338 1.17 46.17 8.46
CA LEU A 338 1.56 45.45 9.68
C LEU A 338 0.83 44.10 9.78
N GLN A 339 -0.47 44.09 9.45
CA GLN A 339 -1.28 42.89 9.45
C GLN A 339 -0.75 41.84 8.46
N ASN A 340 -0.33 42.26 7.26
CA ASN A 340 0.26 41.35 6.27
C ASN A 340 1.58 40.74 6.76
N MET A 341 2.42 41.55 7.42
CA MET A 341 3.67 41.07 8.04
C MET A 341 3.42 39.98 9.08
N VAL A 342 2.47 40.21 10.01
CA VAL A 342 2.08 39.21 11.03
C VAL A 342 1.57 37.94 10.37
N GLN A 343 0.70 38.04 9.37
CA GLN A 343 0.13 36.87 8.70
C GLN A 343 1.19 36.03 7.98
N ILE A 344 2.12 36.67 7.26
CA ILE A 344 3.21 35.97 6.57
C ILE A 344 4.13 35.28 7.58
N GLN A 345 4.42 35.93 8.70
CA GLN A 345 5.25 35.37 9.77
C GLN A 345 4.58 34.14 10.40
N VAL A 346 3.29 34.24 10.75
CA VAL A 346 2.51 33.12 11.30
C VAL A 346 2.40 31.96 10.30
N GLY A 347 2.17 32.27 9.02
CA GLY A 347 2.12 31.25 7.97
C GLY A 347 3.47 30.53 7.77
N THR A 348 4.57 31.27 7.77
CA THR A 348 5.93 30.70 7.66
C THR A 348 6.25 29.82 8.87
N MET A 349 5.88 30.27 10.07
CA MET A 349 6.01 29.51 11.31
C MET A 349 5.23 28.19 11.26
N ALA A 350 3.97 28.24 10.81
CA ALA A 350 3.11 27.05 10.68
C ALA A 350 3.68 26.03 9.69
N VAL A 351 4.19 26.49 8.54
CA VAL A 351 4.85 25.62 7.55
C VAL A 351 6.12 24.99 8.13
N ALA A 352 6.95 25.75 8.82
CA ALA A 352 8.16 25.23 9.46
C ALA A 352 7.83 24.15 10.51
N ILE A 353 6.84 24.39 11.37
CA ILE A 353 6.38 23.41 12.36
C ILE A 353 5.86 22.14 11.66
N ALA A 354 5.03 22.28 10.63
CA ALA A 354 4.49 21.13 9.90
C ALA A 354 5.60 20.28 9.26
N LEU A 355 6.64 20.91 8.71
CA LEU A 355 7.78 20.21 8.11
C LEU A 355 8.65 19.53 9.18
N VAL A 356 8.87 20.17 10.34
CA VAL A 356 9.59 19.55 11.46
C VAL A 356 8.82 18.34 11.99
N VAL A 357 7.52 18.46 12.22
CA VAL A 357 6.66 17.34 12.66
C VAL A 357 6.72 16.19 11.66
N THR A 358 6.60 16.50 10.37
CA THR A 358 6.71 15.48 9.31
C THR A 358 8.10 14.82 9.32
N GLY A 359 9.17 15.59 9.48
CA GLY A 359 10.53 15.08 9.61
C GLY A 359 10.69 14.15 10.83
N THR A 360 10.17 14.55 11.99
CA THR A 360 10.18 13.73 13.20
C THR A 360 9.39 12.44 13.02
N MET A 361 8.25 12.47 12.31
CA MET A 361 7.49 11.26 11.97
C MET A 361 8.29 10.29 11.12
N ILE A 362 8.97 10.78 10.08
CA ILE A 362 9.81 9.96 9.21
C ILE A 362 10.94 9.31 10.03
N LEU A 363 11.59 10.09 10.89
CA LEU A 363 12.65 9.59 11.77
C LEU A 363 12.12 8.58 12.79
N SER A 364 10.92 8.80 13.35
CA SER A 364 10.29 7.89 14.30
C SER A 364 10.03 6.52 13.68
N VAL A 365 9.52 6.49 12.44
CA VAL A 365 9.36 5.25 11.68
C VAL A 365 10.70 4.60 11.39
N TYR A 366 11.69 5.38 10.96
CA TYR A 366 13.03 4.87 10.68
C TYR A 366 13.61 4.16 11.91
N ASN A 367 13.56 4.83 13.06
CA ASN A 367 14.06 4.31 14.32
C ASN A 367 13.26 3.11 14.78
N SER A 368 11.92 3.15 14.69
CA SER A 368 11.06 2.00 15.03
C SER A 368 11.37 0.78 14.15
N ARG A 369 11.71 0.99 12.88
CA ARG A 369 12.16 -0.10 11.99
C ARG A 369 13.52 -0.64 12.40
N GLU A 370 14.50 0.23 12.60
CA GLU A 370 15.85 -0.18 12.95
C GLU A 370 15.87 -0.85 14.33
N GLU A 371 15.11 -0.33 15.29
CA GLU A 371 14.87 -0.95 16.60
C GLU A 371 14.14 -2.28 16.45
N ALA A 372 13.11 -2.40 15.62
CA ALA A 372 12.45 -3.69 15.38
C ALA A 372 13.44 -4.72 14.81
N LEU A 373 14.28 -4.34 13.85
CA LEU A 373 15.31 -5.21 13.27
C LEU A 373 16.44 -5.54 14.28
N ILE A 374 16.86 -4.57 15.09
CA ILE A 374 17.86 -4.77 16.14
C ILE A 374 17.30 -5.61 17.27
N GLN A 375 16.04 -5.41 17.68
CA GLN A 375 15.36 -6.26 18.65
C GLN A 375 15.23 -7.67 18.10
N LEU A 376 14.79 -7.84 16.85
CA LEU A 376 14.75 -9.14 16.17
C LEU A 376 16.14 -9.81 16.12
N ARG A 377 17.21 -9.03 15.96
CA ARG A 377 18.61 -9.50 16.00
C ARG A 377 19.14 -9.72 17.43
N LYS A 378 18.63 -9.02 18.45
CA LYS A 378 19.03 -9.14 19.86
C LYS A 378 18.26 -10.24 20.59
N PHE A 379 17.03 -10.53 20.15
CA PHE A 379 16.20 -11.66 20.56
C PHE A 379 16.55 -12.94 19.78
N LEU A 380 17.84 -13.12 19.51
CA LEU A 380 18.48 -14.37 19.13
C LEU A 380 18.71 -15.38 20.30
N PRO A 381 18.12 -15.30 21.51
CA PRO A 381 17.90 -16.50 22.30
C PRO A 381 16.81 -17.35 21.62
N GLU A 382 17.01 -18.66 21.54
CA GLU A 382 16.13 -19.64 20.88
C GLU A 382 14.63 -19.50 21.24
N ASP A 383 14.29 -19.00 22.43
CA ASP A 383 12.96 -19.07 23.03
C ASP A 383 11.90 -18.19 22.33
N LYS A 384 12.15 -16.89 22.17
CA LYS A 384 11.18 -15.97 21.51
C LYS A 384 11.21 -16.07 20.00
N LEU A 385 12.32 -16.53 19.43
CA LEU A 385 12.40 -16.87 18.01
C LEU A 385 11.51 -18.09 17.73
N GLN A 386 11.50 -19.10 18.60
CA GLN A 386 10.58 -20.22 18.49
C GLN A 386 9.12 -19.76 18.64
N ASP A 387 8.78 -18.83 19.52
CA ASP A 387 7.40 -18.31 19.61
C ASP A 387 6.94 -17.59 18.32
N ILE A 388 7.80 -16.75 17.72
CA ILE A 388 7.49 -16.04 16.47
C ILE A 388 7.51 -16.99 15.27
N LEU A 389 8.45 -17.95 15.22
CA LEU A 389 8.49 -18.98 14.19
C LEU A 389 7.32 -19.94 14.32
N ALA A 390 6.92 -20.33 15.53
CA ALA A 390 5.74 -21.15 15.80
C ALA A 390 4.48 -20.36 15.44
N ALA A 391 4.36 -19.08 15.82
CA ALA A 391 3.26 -18.24 15.40
C ALA A 391 3.23 -18.05 13.86
N GLY A 392 4.39 -17.93 13.22
CA GLY A 392 4.55 -17.85 11.77
C GLY A 392 4.28 -19.17 11.04
N GLN A 393 4.68 -20.30 11.61
CA GLN A 393 4.40 -21.65 11.12
C GLN A 393 2.91 -21.96 11.26
N ILE A 394 2.32 -21.68 12.42
CA ILE A 394 0.87 -21.76 12.64
C ILE A 394 0.16 -20.82 11.66
N SER A 395 0.63 -19.59 11.45
CA SER A 395 0.02 -18.67 10.47
C SER A 395 0.11 -19.19 9.04
N ASN A 396 1.26 -19.74 8.64
CA ASN A 396 1.44 -20.40 7.35
C ASN A 396 0.53 -21.63 7.22
N GLU A 397 0.43 -22.48 8.23
CA GLU A 397 -0.44 -23.66 8.24
C GLU A 397 -1.93 -23.28 8.19
N GLN A 398 -2.32 -22.21 8.89
CA GLN A 398 -3.67 -21.65 8.80
C GLN A 398 -3.96 -21.06 7.43
N SER A 399 -2.98 -20.40 6.81
CA SER A 399 -3.07 -19.90 5.44
C SER A 399 -3.18 -21.04 4.43
N ASP A 400 -2.33 -22.06 4.55
CA ASP A 400 -2.32 -23.25 3.68
C ASP A 400 -3.65 -24.02 3.77
N TYR A 401 -4.17 -24.21 4.98
CA TYR A 401 -5.48 -24.84 5.17
C TYR A 401 -6.64 -23.98 4.67
N ALA A 402 -6.60 -22.67 4.91
CA ALA A 402 -7.62 -21.75 4.40
C ALA A 402 -7.62 -21.70 2.87
N GLN A 403 -6.44 -21.84 2.25
CA GLN A 403 -6.24 -21.98 0.82
C GLN A 403 -6.75 -23.33 0.31
N TYR A 404 -6.48 -24.44 1.01
CA TYR A 404 -7.05 -25.76 0.70
C TYR A 404 -8.59 -25.72 0.69
N LEU A 405 -9.20 -25.13 1.72
CA LEU A 405 -10.65 -24.96 1.78
C LEU A 405 -11.20 -24.14 0.60
N HIS A 406 -10.49 -23.07 0.23
CA HIS A 406 -10.94 -22.14 -0.80
C HIS A 406 -10.72 -22.64 -2.24
N ALA A 407 -9.52 -23.13 -2.54
CA ALA A 407 -9.11 -23.48 -3.90
C ALA A 407 -9.52 -24.91 -4.27
N GLU A 408 -9.41 -25.87 -3.34
CA GLU A 408 -9.69 -27.28 -3.62
C GLU A 408 -11.15 -27.62 -3.25
N VAL A 409 -11.48 -27.56 -1.97
CA VAL A 409 -12.77 -28.07 -1.46
C VAL A 409 -13.93 -27.27 -2.05
N GLN A 410 -13.87 -25.94 -2.00
CA GLN A 410 -14.94 -25.10 -2.54
C GLN A 410 -15.05 -25.23 -4.08
N SER A 411 -13.94 -25.37 -4.81
CA SER A 411 -13.94 -25.53 -6.27
C SER A 411 -14.62 -26.84 -6.68
N GLN A 412 -14.22 -27.96 -6.05
CA GLN A 412 -14.82 -29.28 -6.29
C GLN A 412 -16.32 -29.29 -5.98
N LEU A 413 -16.73 -28.74 -4.83
CA LEU A 413 -18.15 -28.63 -4.48
C LEU A 413 -18.93 -27.73 -5.46
N THR A 414 -18.33 -26.62 -5.90
CA THR A 414 -18.96 -25.73 -6.89
C THR A 414 -19.12 -26.42 -8.24
N ALA A 415 -18.12 -27.17 -8.69
CA ALA A 415 -18.18 -27.97 -9.91
C ALA A 415 -19.28 -29.05 -9.82
N SER A 416 -19.35 -29.78 -8.69
CA SER A 416 -20.39 -30.77 -8.42
C SER A 416 -21.80 -30.15 -8.43
N LYS A 417 -21.97 -28.98 -7.81
CA LYS A 417 -23.23 -28.23 -7.86
C LYS A 417 -23.64 -27.88 -9.29
N LEU A 418 -22.72 -27.35 -10.09
CA LEU A 418 -22.99 -26.96 -11.47
C LEU A 418 -23.28 -28.17 -12.37
N LEU A 419 -22.62 -29.29 -12.12
CA LEU A 419 -22.88 -30.56 -12.80
C LEU A 419 -24.30 -31.08 -12.51
N LEU A 420 -24.75 -31.04 -11.24
CA LEU A 420 -26.13 -31.39 -10.88
C LEU A 420 -27.16 -30.45 -11.52
N LEU A 421 -26.91 -29.14 -11.52
CA LEU A 421 -27.80 -28.16 -12.14
C LEU A 421 -27.89 -28.35 -13.66
N LYS A 422 -26.77 -28.61 -14.32
CA LYS A 422 -26.73 -28.88 -15.77
C LYS A 422 -27.50 -30.16 -16.10
N ALA A 423 -27.34 -31.23 -15.32
CA ALA A 423 -28.10 -32.45 -15.48
C ALA A 423 -29.61 -32.24 -15.27
N ALA A 424 -29.99 -31.40 -14.30
CA ALA A 424 -31.38 -31.04 -14.02
C ALA A 424 -32.03 -30.21 -15.13
N GLU A 425 -31.25 -29.47 -15.94
CA GLU A 425 -31.76 -28.71 -17.08
C GLU A 425 -32.00 -29.58 -18.33
N SER A 426 -31.39 -30.78 -18.38
CA SER A 426 -31.45 -31.66 -19.54
C SER A 426 -32.60 -32.69 -19.54
N ASP A 427 -33.52 -32.69 -18.54
CA ASP A 427 -34.75 -33.52 -18.43
C ASP A 427 -34.61 -35.07 -18.57
N PHE A 428 -33.39 -35.62 -18.68
CA PHE A 428 -33.17 -37.07 -18.74
C PHE A 428 -33.17 -37.72 -17.35
N THR A 429 -34.25 -38.42 -17.00
CA THR A 429 -34.39 -39.19 -15.74
C THR A 429 -33.32 -40.27 -15.56
N ALA A 430 -32.76 -40.82 -16.64
CA ALA A 430 -31.67 -41.81 -16.57
C ALA A 430 -30.27 -41.19 -16.28
N MET A 431 -30.08 -39.89 -16.53
CA MET A 431 -28.80 -39.19 -16.24
C MET A 431 -28.68 -38.72 -14.78
N SER A 432 -29.78 -38.71 -14.01
CA SER A 432 -29.79 -38.20 -12.64
C SER A 432 -28.98 -39.07 -11.68
N THR A 433 -29.07 -40.39 -11.80
CA THR A 433 -28.36 -41.35 -10.94
C THR A 433 -26.86 -41.36 -11.23
N GLU A 434 -26.46 -41.32 -12.50
CA GLU A 434 -25.06 -41.30 -12.92
C GLU A 434 -24.36 -39.99 -12.50
N THR A 435 -25.04 -38.85 -12.72
CA THR A 435 -24.56 -37.54 -12.29
C THR A 435 -24.37 -37.49 -10.76
N THR A 436 -25.34 -37.99 -10.00
CA THR A 436 -25.25 -38.05 -8.53
C THR A 436 -24.12 -38.99 -8.07
N ARG A 437 -23.91 -40.13 -8.74
CA ARG A 437 -22.77 -41.03 -8.46
C ARG A 437 -21.42 -40.36 -8.72
N GLN A 438 -21.28 -39.59 -9.80
CA GLN A 438 -20.06 -38.82 -10.07
C GLN A 438 -19.80 -37.77 -8.99
N VAL A 439 -20.85 -37.12 -8.47
CA VAL A 439 -20.73 -36.21 -7.33
C VAL A 439 -20.32 -36.94 -6.06
N LEU A 440 -20.94 -38.09 -5.76
CA LEU A 440 -20.58 -38.92 -4.60
C LEU A 440 -19.11 -39.36 -4.66
N ALA A 441 -18.63 -39.83 -5.80
CA ALA A 441 -17.22 -40.18 -5.98
C ALA A 441 -16.28 -39.00 -5.69
N ARG A 442 -16.65 -37.79 -6.11
CA ARG A 442 -15.89 -36.57 -5.77
C ARG A 442 -15.95 -36.24 -4.28
N LEU A 443 -17.09 -36.45 -3.62
CA LEU A 443 -17.23 -36.20 -2.19
C LEU A 443 -16.42 -37.19 -1.36
N GLU A 444 -16.32 -38.46 -1.76
CA GLU A 444 -15.47 -39.45 -1.07
C GLU A 444 -14.00 -39.02 -1.06
N LEU A 445 -13.48 -38.51 -2.18
CA LEU A 445 -12.12 -37.97 -2.25
C LEU A 445 -11.91 -36.76 -1.33
N LEU A 446 -12.97 -36.03 -1.00
CA LEU A 446 -12.89 -34.91 -0.06
C LEU A 446 -13.03 -35.37 1.39
N LYS A 447 -13.44 -36.61 1.71
CA LYS A 447 -13.55 -37.05 3.12
C LYS A 447 -12.19 -37.30 3.78
N THR A 448 -11.14 -37.49 2.98
CA THR A 448 -9.78 -37.71 3.50
C THR A 448 -9.35 -36.54 4.39
N PRO A 449 -8.64 -36.79 5.51
CA PRO A 449 -8.07 -35.73 6.34
C PRO A 449 -7.20 -34.79 5.51
N TYR A 450 -7.15 -33.53 5.93
CA TYR A 450 -6.19 -32.59 5.36
C TYR A 450 -4.76 -33.06 5.67
N GLU A 451 -4.01 -33.41 4.63
CA GLU A 451 -2.57 -33.60 4.70
C GLU A 451 -1.88 -32.42 4.03
N LYS A 452 -0.87 -31.86 4.71
CA LYS A 452 -0.04 -30.77 4.16
C LYS A 452 0.67 -31.30 2.91
N LYS A 453 0.28 -30.79 1.74
CA LYS A 453 0.84 -31.26 0.48
C LYS A 453 2.28 -30.75 0.31
N VAL A 454 3.19 -31.67 0.01
CA VAL A 454 4.55 -31.35 -0.46
C VAL A 454 4.44 -30.51 -1.74
N ALA A 455 5.41 -29.63 -1.99
CA ALA A 455 5.44 -28.78 -3.18
C ALA A 455 5.17 -29.61 -4.46
N ARG A 456 4.06 -29.29 -5.15
CA ARG A 456 3.60 -30.02 -6.33
C ARG A 456 4.14 -29.37 -7.60
N ILE A 457 4.27 -30.17 -8.64
CA ILE A 457 4.58 -29.68 -9.99
C ILE A 457 3.37 -28.84 -10.47
N PRO A 458 3.55 -27.54 -10.78
CA PRO A 458 2.46 -26.64 -11.17
C PRO A 458 1.62 -27.17 -12.33
N LYS A 459 2.26 -27.72 -13.36
CA LYS A 459 1.56 -28.30 -14.52
C LYS A 459 0.60 -29.42 -14.13
N VAL A 460 1.01 -30.37 -13.29
CA VAL A 460 0.17 -31.49 -12.84
C VAL A 460 -1.08 -30.97 -12.12
N ARG A 461 -0.88 -29.99 -11.23
CA ARG A 461 -1.98 -29.37 -10.49
C ARG A 461 -2.98 -28.64 -11.40
N LEU A 462 -2.49 -27.92 -12.40
CA LEU A 462 -3.33 -27.20 -13.36
C LEU A 462 -4.06 -28.16 -14.33
N GLU A 463 -3.48 -29.33 -14.60
CA GLU A 463 -4.15 -30.42 -15.31
C GLU A 463 -5.29 -31.04 -14.48
N GLU A 464 -5.11 -31.24 -13.17
CA GLU A 464 -6.18 -31.66 -12.24
C GLU A 464 -7.35 -30.67 -12.25
N LEU A 465 -7.07 -29.36 -12.27
CA LEU A 465 -8.09 -28.32 -12.43
C LEU A 465 -8.85 -28.50 -13.75
N THR A 466 -8.14 -28.68 -14.86
CA THR A 466 -8.75 -28.88 -16.18
C THR A 466 -9.67 -30.10 -16.20
N GLN A 467 -9.26 -31.19 -15.57
CA GLN A 467 -10.04 -32.41 -15.46
C GLN A 467 -11.28 -32.23 -14.56
N THR A 468 -11.18 -31.46 -13.48
CA THR A 468 -12.29 -31.18 -12.55
C THR A 468 -13.48 -30.50 -13.25
N TRP A 469 -13.17 -29.58 -14.15
CA TRP A 469 -14.15 -28.77 -14.91
C TRP A 469 -14.53 -29.38 -16.27
N ARG A 470 -13.98 -30.55 -16.61
CA ARG A 470 -14.27 -31.25 -17.86
C ARG A 470 -15.78 -31.53 -17.99
N GLY A 471 -16.32 -31.23 -19.17
CA GLY A 471 -17.76 -31.36 -19.46
C GLY A 471 -18.61 -30.15 -19.05
N LEU A 472 -18.09 -29.23 -18.22
CA LEU A 472 -18.75 -27.97 -17.88
C LEU A 472 -18.16 -26.79 -18.67
N THR A 473 -16.83 -26.70 -18.73
CA THR A 473 -16.09 -25.61 -19.39
C THR A 473 -14.92 -26.19 -20.16
N ARG A 474 -14.62 -25.65 -21.35
CA ARG A 474 -13.44 -26.00 -22.14
C ARG A 474 -12.28 -25.10 -21.72
N ILE A 475 -11.34 -25.66 -20.95
CA ILE A 475 -10.13 -24.96 -20.51
C ILE A 475 -8.97 -25.39 -21.43
N LYS A 476 -8.29 -24.42 -22.03
CA LYS A 476 -7.03 -24.61 -22.77
C LYS A 476 -5.92 -23.89 -22.03
N MET A 477 -4.82 -24.59 -21.76
CA MET A 477 -3.66 -24.01 -21.08
C MET A 477 -2.44 -24.10 -21.99
N ASP A 478 -1.75 -22.97 -22.13
CA ASP A 478 -0.46 -22.85 -22.78
C ASP A 478 0.54 -22.47 -21.68
N LEU A 479 1.28 -23.46 -21.18
CA LEU A 479 2.18 -23.35 -20.04
C LEU A 479 3.63 -23.51 -20.51
N PRO A 480 4.56 -22.70 -19.97
CA PRO A 480 5.96 -22.76 -20.37
C PRO A 480 6.66 -23.97 -19.71
N PRO A 481 7.73 -24.51 -20.31
CA PRO A 481 8.44 -25.72 -19.82
C PRO A 481 8.93 -25.61 -18.37
N GLU A 482 9.21 -24.41 -17.90
CA GLU A 482 9.71 -24.15 -16.55
C GLU A 482 8.67 -24.47 -15.45
N LEU A 483 7.38 -24.59 -15.80
CA LEU A 483 6.32 -25.05 -14.89
C LEU A 483 6.15 -26.58 -14.85
N GLU A 484 6.98 -27.33 -15.57
CA GLU A 484 7.02 -28.79 -15.53
C GLU A 484 7.85 -29.33 -14.35
N THR A 485 8.54 -28.46 -13.62
CA THR A 485 9.29 -28.81 -12.41
C THR A 485 8.76 -28.03 -11.21
N VAL A 486 9.13 -28.47 -10.01
CA VAL A 486 8.80 -27.74 -8.78
C VAL A 486 9.60 -26.43 -8.78
N SER A 487 8.91 -25.30 -8.94
CA SER A 487 9.51 -23.97 -8.88
C SER A 487 9.18 -23.27 -7.57
N LYS A 488 10.03 -22.31 -7.18
CA LYS A 488 9.95 -21.60 -5.90
C LYS A 488 8.58 -20.94 -5.68
N ASN A 489 8.02 -20.31 -6.71
CA ASN A 489 6.69 -19.67 -6.66
C ASN A 489 5.61 -20.45 -7.44
N GLY A 490 5.88 -21.69 -7.83
CA GLY A 490 4.98 -22.50 -8.66
C GLY A 490 3.59 -22.73 -8.07
N GLU A 491 3.52 -22.87 -6.75
CA GLU A 491 2.26 -23.00 -6.01
C GLU A 491 1.43 -21.71 -6.08
N ILE A 492 2.06 -20.54 -5.90
CA ILE A 492 1.40 -19.23 -6.01
C ILE A 492 0.92 -19.00 -7.45
N ILE A 493 1.75 -19.31 -8.45
CA ILE A 493 1.39 -19.21 -9.87
C ILE A 493 0.16 -20.07 -10.17
N SER A 494 0.14 -21.32 -9.68
CA SER A 494 -0.98 -22.24 -9.87
C SER A 494 -2.27 -21.69 -9.24
N GLN A 495 -2.17 -21.13 -8.03
CA GLN A 495 -3.31 -20.54 -7.32
C GLN A 495 -3.89 -19.31 -8.04
N LEU A 496 -3.04 -18.44 -8.58
CA LEU A 496 -3.46 -17.28 -9.35
C LEU A 496 -4.23 -17.70 -10.61
N ILE A 497 -3.77 -18.74 -11.30
CA ILE A 497 -4.45 -19.32 -12.46
C ILE A 497 -5.77 -19.96 -12.06
N GLU A 498 -5.79 -20.79 -11.01
CA GLU A 498 -6.98 -21.45 -10.47
C GLU A 498 -8.08 -20.43 -10.15
N GLU A 499 -7.78 -19.42 -9.35
CA GLU A 499 -8.76 -18.41 -8.95
C GLU A 499 -9.26 -17.60 -10.16
N SER A 500 -8.41 -17.35 -11.15
CA SER A 500 -8.81 -16.68 -12.40
C SER A 500 -9.81 -17.52 -13.20
N VAL A 501 -9.51 -18.81 -13.38
CA VAL A 501 -10.38 -19.76 -14.09
C VAL A 501 -11.70 -19.96 -13.34
N ILE A 502 -11.65 -20.16 -12.01
CA ILE A 502 -12.84 -20.33 -11.18
C ILE A 502 -13.71 -19.07 -11.23
N ASN A 503 -13.12 -17.87 -11.23
CA ASN A 503 -13.88 -16.62 -11.36
C ASN A 503 -14.52 -16.45 -12.74
N ALA A 504 -13.82 -16.80 -13.82
CA ALA A 504 -14.38 -16.83 -15.17
C ALA A 504 -15.62 -17.73 -15.25
N ILE A 505 -15.56 -18.93 -14.64
CA ILE A 505 -16.67 -19.88 -14.64
C ILE A 505 -17.80 -19.40 -13.71
N ARG A 506 -17.50 -19.05 -12.46
CA ARG A 506 -18.49 -18.73 -11.42
C ARG A 506 -19.21 -17.40 -11.71
N HIS A 507 -18.45 -16.35 -11.99
CA HIS A 507 -18.98 -14.99 -12.13
C HIS A 507 -19.19 -14.62 -13.60
N GLY A 508 -18.25 -14.99 -14.46
CA GLY A 508 -18.31 -14.75 -15.90
C GLY A 508 -19.29 -15.68 -16.63
N LYS A 509 -19.62 -16.83 -16.04
CA LYS A 509 -20.37 -17.93 -16.69
C LYS A 509 -19.70 -18.40 -17.99
N ALA A 510 -18.38 -18.38 -18.02
CA ALA A 510 -17.59 -18.73 -19.19
C ALA A 510 -17.74 -20.22 -19.57
N LYS A 511 -17.87 -20.47 -20.87
CA LYS A 511 -17.86 -21.81 -21.48
C LYS A 511 -16.49 -22.16 -22.05
N ASN A 512 -15.69 -21.16 -22.42
CA ASN A 512 -14.34 -21.32 -22.94
C ASN A 512 -13.38 -20.42 -22.16
N VAL A 513 -12.29 -21.01 -21.69
CA VAL A 513 -11.21 -20.28 -20.99
C VAL A 513 -9.88 -20.68 -21.62
N LYS A 514 -9.07 -19.68 -21.99
CA LYS A 514 -7.71 -19.85 -22.48
C LYS A 514 -6.74 -19.20 -21.49
N VAL A 515 -5.82 -20.00 -20.96
CA VAL A 515 -4.72 -19.54 -20.10
C VAL A 515 -3.45 -19.55 -20.93
N THR A 516 -2.70 -18.45 -20.91
CA THR A 516 -1.38 -18.33 -21.55
C THR A 516 -0.40 -17.84 -20.50
N VAL A 517 0.70 -18.55 -20.33
CA VAL A 517 1.73 -18.22 -19.36
C VAL A 517 3.09 -18.20 -20.05
N TRP A 518 3.92 -17.21 -19.73
CA TRP A 518 5.30 -17.15 -20.21
C TRP A 518 6.18 -16.46 -19.17
N ILE A 519 7.48 -16.71 -19.24
CA ILE A 519 8.46 -16.19 -18.28
C ILE A 519 9.37 -15.19 -18.99
N GLU A 520 9.50 -13.99 -18.41
CA GLU A 520 10.40 -12.93 -18.86
C GLU A 520 11.40 -12.61 -17.74
N GLY A 521 12.58 -13.23 -17.81
CA GLY A 521 13.59 -13.11 -16.75
C GLY A 521 13.14 -13.83 -15.48
N ASP A 522 12.96 -13.08 -14.39
CA ASP A 522 12.53 -13.60 -13.08
C ASP A 522 11.04 -13.33 -12.80
N ILE A 523 10.26 -13.01 -13.84
CA ILE A 523 8.85 -12.65 -13.75
C ILE A 523 8.02 -13.61 -14.60
N CYS A 524 7.05 -14.27 -13.98
CA CYS A 524 6.00 -15.04 -14.62
C CYS A 524 4.84 -14.12 -15.02
N LYS A 525 4.49 -14.12 -16.31
CA LYS A 525 3.37 -13.40 -16.90
C LYS A 525 2.21 -14.36 -17.13
N ILE A 526 1.02 -13.99 -16.67
CA ILE A 526 -0.17 -14.83 -16.76
C ILE A 526 -1.29 -14.04 -17.43
N GLU A 527 -1.84 -14.60 -18.50
CA GLU A 527 -3.05 -14.11 -19.17
C GLU A 527 -4.14 -15.18 -19.16
N VAL A 528 -5.34 -14.78 -18.72
CA VAL A 528 -6.54 -15.63 -18.71
C VAL A 528 -7.63 -14.93 -19.50
N GLN A 529 -7.95 -15.46 -20.67
CA GLN A 529 -9.02 -14.99 -21.54
C GLN A 529 -10.23 -15.92 -21.42
N ASP A 530 -11.41 -15.36 -21.19
CA ASP A 530 -12.66 -16.10 -21.15
C ASP A 530 -13.76 -15.45 -22.00
N ASP A 531 -14.76 -16.24 -22.40
CA ASP A 531 -15.94 -15.82 -23.17
C ASP A 531 -17.11 -15.36 -22.28
N GLY A 532 -16.87 -15.23 -20.98
CA GLY A 532 -17.83 -14.77 -19.99
C GLY A 532 -17.98 -13.24 -19.97
N LYS A 533 -19.06 -12.80 -19.31
CA LYS A 533 -19.34 -11.36 -19.13
C LYS A 533 -18.96 -10.91 -17.74
N LEU A 534 -18.15 -9.86 -17.66
CA LEU A 534 -17.80 -9.23 -16.39
C LEU A 534 -19.06 -8.74 -15.65
N LYS A 535 -19.40 -9.37 -14.52
CA LYS A 535 -20.41 -8.84 -13.60
C LYS A 535 -19.71 -8.08 -12.48
N SER A 536 -20.09 -6.82 -12.29
CA SER A 536 -19.61 -6.00 -11.17
C SER A 536 -20.02 -6.63 -9.84
N THR A 537 -19.06 -7.20 -9.13
CA THR A 537 -19.22 -7.63 -7.74
C THR A 537 -18.88 -6.45 -6.83
N LYS A 538 -19.89 -5.91 -6.12
CA LYS A 538 -19.74 -4.72 -5.25
C LYS A 538 -18.86 -4.90 -4.01
N LYS A 539 -18.30 -6.10 -3.77
CA LYS A 539 -17.42 -6.38 -2.62
C LYS A 539 -16.24 -7.25 -3.05
N PRO A 540 -14.98 -6.85 -2.77
CA PRO A 540 -13.83 -7.73 -2.96
C PRO A 540 -14.00 -8.98 -2.12
N GLY A 541 -13.95 -10.15 -2.77
CA GLY A 541 -13.92 -11.46 -2.11
C GLY A 541 -12.48 -11.92 -1.84
N LEU A 542 -12.32 -13.06 -1.17
CA LEU A 542 -11.03 -13.65 -0.79
C LEU A 542 -10.05 -13.79 -1.97
N GLY A 543 -10.52 -14.24 -3.15
CA GLY A 543 -9.70 -14.31 -4.36
C GLY A 543 -9.14 -12.98 -4.86
N SER A 544 -9.83 -11.86 -4.60
CA SER A 544 -9.31 -10.52 -4.91
C SER A 544 -8.15 -10.11 -4.00
N THR A 545 -8.11 -10.62 -2.76
CA THR A 545 -6.98 -10.43 -1.84
C THR A 545 -5.76 -11.21 -2.33
N LEU A 546 -5.94 -12.44 -2.83
CA LEU A 546 -4.87 -13.23 -3.45
C LEU A 546 -4.19 -12.47 -4.60
N PHE A 547 -4.98 -11.89 -5.51
CA PHE A 547 -4.46 -11.08 -6.62
C PHE A 547 -3.74 -9.82 -6.13
N GLN A 548 -4.29 -9.11 -5.13
CA GLN A 548 -3.65 -7.91 -4.58
C GLN A 548 -2.29 -8.20 -3.94
N VAL A 549 -2.16 -9.35 -3.27
CA VAL A 549 -0.95 -9.72 -2.53
C VAL A 549 0.14 -10.26 -3.46
N PHE A 550 -0.23 -11.14 -4.40
CA PHE A 550 0.74 -11.89 -5.21
C PHE A 550 0.90 -11.38 -6.64
N ALA A 551 -0.05 -10.59 -7.15
CA ALA A 551 0.06 -9.97 -8.46
C ALA A 551 -0.48 -8.53 -8.46
N PRO A 552 0.23 -7.56 -7.83
CA PRO A 552 -0.28 -6.21 -7.62
C PRO A 552 -0.62 -5.44 -8.91
N ASP A 553 -0.08 -5.88 -10.05
CA ASP A 553 -0.31 -5.30 -11.37
C ASP A 553 -1.52 -5.90 -12.10
N TRP A 554 -2.25 -6.82 -11.45
CA TRP A 554 -3.38 -7.52 -12.05
C TRP A 554 -4.44 -6.55 -12.58
N LYS A 555 -5.01 -6.88 -13.73
CA LYS A 555 -6.04 -6.07 -14.41
C LYS A 555 -7.07 -6.98 -15.05
N LEU A 556 -8.31 -6.53 -15.03
CA LEU A 556 -9.41 -7.08 -15.82
C LEU A 556 -9.80 -6.08 -16.92
N LYS A 557 -9.93 -6.56 -18.14
CA LYS A 557 -10.46 -5.79 -19.27
C LYS A 557 -11.52 -6.60 -19.99
N THR A 558 -12.56 -5.94 -20.49
CA THR A 558 -13.52 -6.55 -21.41
C THR A 558 -13.06 -6.27 -22.83
N ASN A 559 -13.06 -7.28 -23.69
CA ASN A 559 -12.73 -7.19 -25.11
C ASN A 559 -13.81 -7.90 -25.95
N ASP A 560 -13.68 -7.86 -27.28
CA ASP A 560 -14.66 -8.47 -28.19
C ASP A 560 -14.81 -9.99 -28.01
N ALA A 561 -13.77 -10.64 -27.45
CA ALA A 561 -13.75 -12.06 -27.12
C ALA A 561 -14.33 -12.40 -25.74
N GLY A 562 -14.67 -11.41 -24.90
CA GLY A 562 -15.19 -11.58 -23.56
C GLY A 562 -14.39 -10.81 -22.50
N THR A 563 -13.81 -11.51 -21.54
CA THR A 563 -13.04 -10.91 -20.42
C THR A 563 -11.60 -11.40 -20.43
N LEU A 564 -10.65 -10.48 -20.27
CA LEU A 564 -9.21 -10.73 -20.19
C LEU A 564 -8.68 -10.30 -18.83
N ALA A 565 -8.13 -11.25 -18.07
CA ALA A 565 -7.35 -11.01 -16.88
C ALA A 565 -5.85 -11.10 -17.22
N THR A 566 -5.08 -10.07 -16.86
CA THR A 566 -3.63 -10.04 -17.05
C THR A 566 -2.94 -9.77 -15.72
N MET A 567 -1.89 -10.51 -15.38
CA MET A 567 -1.18 -10.36 -14.11
C MET A 567 0.28 -10.82 -14.20
N SER A 568 1.12 -10.33 -13.30
CA SER A 568 2.53 -10.74 -13.20
C SER A 568 2.91 -11.08 -11.77
N THR A 569 3.71 -12.13 -11.59
CA THR A 569 4.25 -12.54 -10.29
C THR A 569 5.71 -12.98 -10.44
N PRO A 570 6.58 -12.86 -9.43
CA PRO A 570 7.92 -13.45 -9.47
C PRO A 570 7.87 -14.95 -9.75
N PHE A 571 8.80 -15.47 -10.57
CA PHE A 571 8.90 -16.90 -10.89
C PHE A 571 9.55 -17.72 -9.77
#